data_AF-A0A957CNI6-F1
#
_entry.id   AF-A0A957CNI6-F1
#
_cell.length_a   1.000
_cell.length_b   1.000
_cell.length_c   1.000
_cell.angle_alpha   90.00
_cell.angle_beta   90.00
_cell.angle_gamma   90.00
#
_symmetry.space_group_name_H-M   'P 1'
#
loop_
_entity.id
_entity.type
_entity.pdbx_description
1 polymer ?
#
loop_
_entity_poly.entity_id
_entity_poly.type
_entity_poly.pdbx_seq_one_letter_code
_entity_poly.pdbx_strand_id
1 'polypeptide(L)'
;VSRLGLGKLAGRVLRHFPGVVQSFTRPTSINWEDTIAYASDMSGIKSYSYGGIIINRDALNGRDYETVRDEIIALLQEQCVLPDGTPLLKFIARREELYEGPFLTNYPDIILEFIYGYGLGWAVHTPLITQADAHNLVPGSHRGDTGTFLMRSVHPVAGDVIDLHDVTPTLLELFDVPHPRQYDGRSVLAERVG
;
A
#
# COMPACT_ATOMS: atom_id res chain seq x y z
N VAL A 1 14.72 -0.72 25.80
CA VAL A 1 15.92 -1.37 25.23
C VAL A 1 16.33 -0.61 23.98
N SER A 2 17.05 0.50 24.16
CA SER A 2 17.57 1.35 23.10
C SER A 2 19.03 1.63 23.43
N ARG A 3 19.94 0.75 22.99
CA ARG A 3 21.39 0.99 22.99
C ARG A 3 22.04 -0.12 22.18
N LEU A 4 22.92 0.30 21.27
CA LEU A 4 23.71 -0.48 20.31
C LEU A 4 22.94 -0.84 19.04
N GLY A 5 23.47 -0.42 17.89
CA GLY A 5 22.92 -0.54 16.53
C GLY A 5 22.75 -1.97 16.01
N LEU A 6 22.53 -2.93 16.89
CA LEU A 6 22.20 -4.33 16.62
C LEU A 6 20.96 -4.45 15.74
N GLY A 7 19.94 -3.61 15.93
CA GLY A 7 18.75 -3.61 15.07
C GLY A 7 19.04 -3.20 13.62
N LYS A 8 19.95 -2.24 13.39
CA LYS A 8 20.37 -1.82 12.04
C LYS A 8 21.26 -2.86 11.38
N LEU A 9 22.13 -3.52 12.15
CA LEU A 9 22.99 -4.60 11.67
C LEU A 9 22.15 -5.83 11.29
N ALA A 10 21.23 -6.24 12.18
CA ALA A 10 20.30 -7.33 11.94
C ALA A 10 19.43 -7.07 10.70
N GLY A 11 18.89 -5.86 10.54
CA GLY A 11 18.11 -5.49 9.35
C GLY A 11 18.93 -5.43 8.04
N ARG A 12 20.25 -5.27 8.12
CA ARG A 12 21.14 -5.33 6.95
C ARG A 12 21.51 -6.78 6.61
N VAL A 13 21.74 -7.61 7.62
CA VAL A 13 21.98 -9.05 7.47
C VAL A 13 20.74 -9.76 6.93
N LEU A 14 19.55 -9.49 7.48
CA LEU A 14 18.28 -10.05 7.02
C LEU A 14 17.99 -9.74 5.54
N ARG A 15 18.42 -8.57 5.05
CA ARG A 15 18.30 -8.18 3.64
C ARG A 15 19.11 -9.07 2.68
N HIS A 16 20.15 -9.73 3.16
CA HIS A 16 20.97 -10.66 2.38
C HIS A 16 20.51 -12.11 2.48
N PHE A 17 19.51 -12.41 3.31
CA PHE A 17 18.93 -13.75 3.47
C PHE A 17 17.41 -13.71 3.23
N PRO A 18 16.96 -13.63 1.95
CA PRO A 18 15.55 -13.44 1.60
C PRO A 18 14.62 -14.50 2.19
N GLY A 19 15.08 -15.74 2.36
CA GLY A 19 14.29 -16.82 2.99
C GLY A 19 13.96 -16.61 4.47
N VAL A 20 14.79 -15.85 5.21
CA VAL A 20 14.53 -15.55 6.63
C VAL A 20 13.48 -14.44 6.78
N VAL A 21 13.42 -13.50 5.83
CA VAL A 21 12.32 -12.51 5.77
C VAL A 21 11.02 -13.23 5.40
N GLN A 22 11.07 -14.19 4.48
CA GLN A 22 9.90 -14.96 4.03
C GLN A 22 9.25 -15.80 5.15
N SER A 23 10.02 -16.26 6.14
CA SER A 23 9.48 -16.94 7.33
C SER A 23 8.70 -16.04 8.29
N PHE A 24 8.88 -14.71 8.23
CA PHE A 24 8.04 -13.77 8.98
C PHE A 24 6.74 -13.41 8.25
N THR A 25 6.70 -13.59 6.93
CA THR A 25 5.57 -13.19 6.08
C THR A 25 4.64 -14.36 5.72
N ARG A 26 5.02 -15.59 6.09
CA ARG A 26 4.20 -16.80 5.89
C ARG A 26 4.06 -17.56 7.21
N PRO A 27 3.03 -17.27 8.03
CA PRO A 27 2.80 -18.01 9.25
C PRO A 27 2.72 -19.51 8.98
N THR A 28 3.41 -20.31 9.79
CA THR A 28 3.37 -21.78 9.71
C THR A 28 2.01 -22.36 10.13
N SER A 29 1.15 -21.54 10.74
CA SER A 29 -0.22 -21.88 11.11
C SER A 29 -1.18 -21.93 9.92
N ILE A 30 -0.76 -21.47 8.74
CA ILE A 30 -1.60 -21.43 7.53
C ILE A 30 -1.22 -22.59 6.60
N ASN A 31 -2.20 -23.38 6.16
CA ASN A 31 -2.00 -24.34 5.08
C ASN A 31 -1.99 -23.60 3.73
N TRP A 32 -0.79 -23.33 3.22
CA TRP A 32 -0.58 -22.58 1.99
C TRP A 32 -1.00 -23.34 0.72
N GLU A 33 -1.02 -24.68 0.76
CA GLU A 33 -1.45 -25.49 -0.39
C GLU A 33 -2.94 -25.30 -0.68
N ASP A 34 -3.76 -25.11 0.37
CA ASP A 34 -5.20 -24.92 0.26
C ASP A 34 -5.64 -23.44 0.36
N THR A 35 -4.68 -22.52 0.51
CA THR A 35 -4.98 -21.08 0.67
C THR A 35 -5.27 -20.45 -0.69
N ILE A 36 -6.53 -20.09 -0.95
CA ILE A 36 -6.99 -19.44 -2.20
C ILE A 36 -6.49 -18.00 -2.31
N ALA A 37 -6.48 -17.25 -1.22
CA ALA A 37 -6.07 -15.85 -1.21
C ALA A 37 -5.55 -15.42 0.15
N TYR A 38 -4.71 -14.40 0.18
CA TYR A 38 -4.04 -13.92 1.39
C TYR A 38 -3.71 -12.43 1.32
N ALA A 39 -3.55 -11.79 2.48
CA ALA A 39 -3.17 -10.39 2.60
C ALA A 39 -1.79 -10.10 1.97
N SER A 40 -1.57 -8.95 1.35
CA SER A 40 -0.23 -8.54 0.92
C SER A 40 0.67 -8.24 2.11
N ASP A 41 1.98 -8.46 1.98
CA ASP A 41 2.94 -8.09 3.02
C ASP A 41 3.09 -6.56 3.09
N MET A 42 2.51 -5.96 4.13
CA MET A 42 2.65 -4.53 4.43
C MET A 42 3.69 -4.33 5.54
N SER A 43 4.97 -4.58 5.23
CA SER A 43 6.14 -4.32 6.09
C SER A 43 6.18 -5.05 7.46
N GLY A 44 5.52 -6.21 7.57
CA GLY A 44 5.70 -7.19 8.65
C GLY A 44 5.19 -6.84 10.06
N ILE A 45 5.25 -5.58 10.53
CA ILE A 45 5.00 -5.24 11.96
C ILE A 45 3.77 -4.34 12.15
N LYS A 46 3.35 -3.58 11.14
CA LYS A 46 2.26 -2.60 11.27
C LYS A 46 1.08 -2.95 10.40
N SER A 47 -0.11 -2.80 10.97
CA SER A 47 -1.36 -2.76 10.22
C SER A 47 -1.52 -1.38 9.58
N TYR A 48 -1.33 -1.31 8.27
CA TYR A 48 -1.66 -0.12 7.50
C TYR A 48 -3.14 -0.12 7.14
N SER A 49 -3.72 1.08 7.04
CA SER A 49 -5.09 1.22 6.55
C SER A 49 -5.21 0.79 5.10
N TYR A 50 -4.15 0.87 4.32
CA TYR A 50 -4.10 0.35 2.95
C TYR A 50 -3.37 -0.99 2.88
N GLY A 51 -3.75 -1.79 1.90
CA GLY A 51 -3.11 -3.06 1.59
C GLY A 51 -3.76 -3.70 0.37
N GLY A 52 -3.60 -5.01 0.23
CA GLY A 52 -4.28 -5.74 -0.81
C GLY A 52 -4.41 -7.21 -0.51
N ILE A 53 -5.10 -7.90 -1.39
CA ILE A 53 -5.28 -9.34 -1.38
C ILE A 53 -4.60 -9.91 -2.62
N ILE A 54 -3.79 -10.94 -2.41
CA ILE A 54 -3.14 -11.71 -3.45
C ILE A 54 -3.90 -13.03 -3.59
N ILE A 55 -4.28 -13.38 -4.81
CA ILE A 55 -4.93 -14.64 -5.14
C ILE A 55 -3.84 -15.66 -5.49
N ASN A 56 -3.83 -16.77 -4.74
CA ASN A 56 -2.98 -17.89 -5.03
C ASN A 56 -3.55 -18.68 -6.21
N ARG A 57 -3.00 -18.41 -7.39
CA ARG A 57 -3.43 -19.04 -8.65
C ARG A 57 -3.29 -20.56 -8.64
N ASP A 58 -2.33 -21.09 -7.89
CA ASP A 58 -2.08 -22.54 -7.82
C ASP A 58 -3.14 -23.27 -6.99
N ALA A 59 -3.77 -22.57 -6.03
CA ALA A 59 -4.81 -23.13 -5.16
C ALA A 59 -6.24 -22.93 -5.71
N LEU A 60 -6.40 -22.48 -6.96
CA LEU A 60 -7.73 -22.27 -7.54
C LEU A 60 -8.45 -23.57 -7.90
N ASN A 61 -7.76 -24.70 -8.02
CA ASN A 61 -8.36 -26.03 -8.25
C ASN A 61 -9.40 -26.04 -9.40
N GLY A 62 -9.09 -25.36 -10.51
CA GLY A 62 -9.94 -25.28 -11.70
C GLY A 62 -11.01 -24.17 -11.66
N ARG A 63 -11.08 -23.37 -10.60
CA ARG A 63 -11.93 -22.18 -10.54
C ARG A 63 -11.37 -21.06 -11.40
N ASP A 64 -12.26 -20.30 -12.01
CA ASP A 64 -11.89 -19.12 -12.78
C ASP A 64 -11.37 -18.00 -11.85
N TYR A 65 -10.27 -17.38 -12.27
CA TYR A 65 -9.55 -16.39 -11.46
C TYR A 65 -10.35 -15.09 -11.29
N GLU A 66 -11.06 -14.61 -12.32
CA GLU A 66 -11.87 -13.39 -12.21
C GLU A 66 -13.09 -13.63 -11.31
N THR A 67 -13.71 -14.79 -11.44
CA THR A 67 -14.83 -15.21 -10.59
C THR A 67 -14.41 -15.24 -9.12
N VAL A 68 -13.27 -15.86 -8.80
CA VAL A 68 -12.72 -15.88 -7.43
C VAL A 68 -12.43 -14.48 -6.93
N ARG A 69 -11.90 -13.61 -7.79
CA ARG A 69 -11.61 -12.22 -7.44
C ARG A 69 -12.88 -11.46 -7.06
N ASP A 70 -13.96 -11.63 -7.83
CA ASP A 70 -15.26 -11.00 -7.56
C ASP A 70 -15.89 -11.52 -6.27
N GLU A 71 -15.81 -12.82 -6.01
CA GLU A 71 -16.28 -13.41 -4.76
C GLU A 71 -15.53 -12.86 -3.55
N ILE A 72 -14.21 -12.69 -3.64
CA ILE A 72 -13.41 -12.12 -2.56
C ILE A 72 -13.79 -10.66 -2.31
N ILE A 73 -13.96 -9.87 -3.37
CA ILE A 73 -14.39 -8.46 -3.24
C ILE A 73 -15.75 -8.40 -2.54
N ALA A 74 -16.73 -9.19 -3.00
CA ALA A 74 -18.07 -9.23 -2.40
C ALA A 74 -18.03 -9.67 -0.93
N LEU A 75 -17.25 -10.71 -0.62
CA LEU A 75 -17.08 -11.21 0.74
C LEU A 75 -16.49 -10.13 1.65
N LEU A 76 -15.46 -9.41 1.20
CA LEU A 76 -14.86 -8.36 2.01
C LEU A 76 -15.80 -7.17 2.20
N GLN A 77 -16.57 -6.79 1.18
CA GLN A 77 -17.59 -5.74 1.30
C GLN A 77 -18.68 -6.09 2.30
N GLU A 78 -19.10 -7.36 2.35
CA GLU A 78 -20.13 -7.83 3.28
C GLU A 78 -19.60 -7.98 4.71
N GLN A 79 -18.41 -8.56 4.88
CA GLN A 79 -17.90 -8.97 6.19
C GLN A 79 -17.08 -7.88 6.89
N CYS A 80 -16.47 -6.94 6.17
CA CYS A 80 -15.71 -5.84 6.75
C CYS A 80 -16.64 -4.69 7.18
N VAL A 81 -17.50 -4.96 8.17
CA VAL A 81 -18.49 -4.03 8.71
C VAL A 81 -18.42 -4.04 10.24
N LEU A 82 -18.58 -2.87 10.85
CA LEU A 82 -18.66 -2.72 12.31
C LEU A 82 -19.99 -3.24 12.87
N PRO A 83 -20.08 -3.51 14.20
CA PRO A 83 -21.33 -3.97 14.81
C PRO A 83 -22.53 -3.04 14.61
N ASP A 84 -22.30 -1.76 14.32
CA ASP A 84 -23.33 -0.76 14.04
C ASP A 84 -23.72 -0.66 12.56
N GLY A 85 -23.13 -1.49 11.69
CA GLY A 85 -23.37 -1.49 10.25
C GLY A 85 -22.46 -0.56 9.45
N THR A 86 -21.53 0.15 10.08
CA THR A 86 -20.58 1.04 9.38
C THR A 86 -19.58 0.22 8.56
N PRO A 87 -19.45 0.44 7.24
CA PRO A 87 -18.42 -0.22 6.44
C PRO A 87 -17.01 0.17 6.91
N LEU A 88 -16.14 -0.82 7.07
CA LEU A 88 -14.73 -0.59 7.39
C LEU A 88 -13.91 -0.21 6.18
N LEU A 89 -14.29 -0.68 4.99
CA LEU A 89 -13.59 -0.38 3.75
C LEU A 89 -13.94 1.03 3.29
N LYS A 90 -12.93 1.90 3.21
CA LYS A 90 -13.01 3.18 2.51
C LYS A 90 -13.09 2.95 1.00
N PHE A 91 -12.31 2.01 0.47
CA PHE A 91 -12.47 1.50 -0.88
C PHE A 91 -11.93 0.08 -1.02
N ILE A 92 -12.37 -0.61 -2.07
CA ILE A 92 -11.83 -1.87 -2.57
C ILE A 92 -11.98 -1.89 -4.09
N ALA A 93 -10.92 -2.24 -4.82
CA ALA A 93 -10.90 -2.22 -6.27
C ALA A 93 -9.91 -3.25 -6.82
N ARG A 94 -10.06 -3.64 -8.09
CA ARG A 94 -9.03 -4.38 -8.81
C ARG A 94 -7.85 -3.43 -9.09
N ARG A 95 -6.64 -3.96 -9.12
CA ARG A 95 -5.45 -3.12 -9.40
C ARG A 95 -5.53 -2.42 -10.76
N GLU A 96 -6.15 -3.06 -11.75
CA GLU A 96 -6.35 -2.53 -13.10
C GLU A 96 -7.31 -1.32 -13.14
N GLU A 97 -8.15 -1.14 -12.11
CA GLU A 97 -9.03 0.03 -12.01
C GLU A 97 -8.32 1.27 -11.45
N LEU A 98 -7.19 1.07 -10.77
CA LEU A 98 -6.44 2.13 -10.09
C LEU A 98 -5.14 2.51 -10.80
N TYR A 99 -4.50 1.53 -11.44
CA TYR A 99 -3.16 1.66 -11.96
C TYR A 99 -3.02 1.01 -13.33
N GLU A 100 -2.09 1.55 -14.11
CA GLU A 100 -1.68 1.01 -15.40
C GLU A 100 -0.16 1.02 -15.54
N GLY A 101 0.33 0.32 -16.56
CA GLY A 101 1.76 0.31 -16.91
C GLY A 101 2.46 -1.04 -16.68
N PRO A 102 3.76 -1.11 -17.02
CA PRO A 102 4.48 -2.37 -17.15
C PRO A 102 4.71 -3.11 -15.83
N PHE A 103 4.52 -2.44 -14.70
CA PHE A 103 4.72 -2.99 -13.35
C PHE A 103 3.42 -3.29 -12.62
N LEU A 104 2.27 -3.23 -13.32
CA LEU A 104 0.95 -3.43 -12.72
C LEU A 104 0.86 -4.76 -11.96
N THR A 105 1.49 -5.82 -12.47
CA THR A 105 1.48 -7.15 -11.84
C THR A 105 2.23 -7.22 -10.50
N ASN A 106 2.99 -6.19 -10.13
CA ASN A 106 3.62 -6.11 -8.81
C ASN A 106 2.63 -5.74 -7.70
N TYR A 107 1.48 -5.16 -8.07
CA TYR A 107 0.40 -4.88 -7.12
C TYR A 107 -0.36 -6.17 -6.79
N PRO A 108 -0.93 -6.25 -5.56
CA PRO A 108 -1.92 -7.28 -5.23
C PRO A 108 -3.08 -7.29 -6.23
N ASP A 109 -3.72 -8.45 -6.40
CA ASP A 109 -4.83 -8.62 -7.35
C ASP A 109 -6.04 -7.75 -7.01
N ILE A 110 -6.22 -7.46 -5.72
CA ILE A 110 -7.25 -6.57 -5.16
C ILE A 110 -6.55 -5.57 -4.23
N ILE A 111 -6.87 -4.29 -4.36
CA ILE A 111 -6.33 -3.20 -3.54
C ILE A 111 -7.46 -2.66 -2.68
N LEU A 112 -7.17 -2.42 -1.41
CA LEU A 112 -8.16 -1.92 -0.45
C LEU A 112 -7.56 -0.89 0.50
N GLU A 113 -8.43 -0.03 1.01
CA GLU A 113 -8.14 0.90 2.09
C GLU A 113 -9.28 0.86 3.11
N PHE A 114 -8.94 0.78 4.39
CA PHE A 114 -9.84 0.87 5.52
C PHE A 114 -10.00 2.31 6.01
N ILE A 115 -11.10 2.59 6.68
CA ILE A 115 -11.31 3.85 7.41
C ILE A 115 -10.23 4.04 8.49
N TYR A 116 -10.04 5.29 8.89
CA TYR A 116 -9.02 5.67 9.87
C TYR A 116 -9.14 4.85 11.18
N GLY A 117 -7.99 4.37 11.68
CA GLY A 117 -7.92 3.57 12.90
C GLY A 117 -7.97 2.06 12.68
N TYR A 118 -8.24 1.61 11.44
CA TYR A 118 -8.28 0.20 11.07
C TYR A 118 -7.20 -0.11 10.04
N GLY A 119 -6.82 -1.38 9.95
CA GLY A 119 -5.80 -1.84 9.03
C GLY A 119 -5.75 -3.35 8.90
N LEU A 120 -4.97 -3.82 7.93
CA LEU A 120 -4.86 -5.23 7.62
C LEU A 120 -3.89 -5.95 8.59
N GLY A 121 -4.17 -7.21 8.91
CA GLY A 121 -3.34 -8.05 9.77
C GLY A 121 -3.30 -9.50 9.30
N TRP A 122 -2.41 -10.29 9.91
CA TRP A 122 -2.16 -11.70 9.56
C TRP A 122 -2.68 -12.68 10.63
N ALA A 123 -3.43 -12.19 11.62
CA ALA A 123 -3.97 -13.03 12.67
C ALA A 123 -4.99 -14.02 12.10
N VAL A 124 -4.86 -15.28 12.51
CA VAL A 124 -5.78 -16.38 12.18
C VAL A 124 -6.31 -17.00 13.48
N HIS A 125 -7.47 -17.65 13.42
CA HIS A 125 -8.16 -18.20 14.59
C HIS A 125 -8.53 -17.17 15.67
N THR A 126 -8.68 -15.90 15.29
CA THR A 126 -9.17 -14.80 16.11
C THR A 126 -10.47 -14.25 15.52
N PRO A 127 -11.22 -13.41 16.24
CA PRO A 127 -12.27 -12.60 15.62
C PRO A 127 -11.73 -11.82 14.41
N LEU A 128 -12.61 -11.49 13.45
CA LEU A 128 -12.24 -10.77 12.23
C LEU A 128 -11.60 -9.40 12.52
N ILE A 129 -12.09 -8.74 13.57
CA ILE A 129 -11.60 -7.45 14.03
C ILE A 129 -11.00 -7.65 15.42
N THR A 130 -9.71 -7.34 15.55
CA THR A 130 -8.97 -7.39 16.82
C THR A 130 -8.21 -6.09 17.02
N GLN A 131 -7.78 -5.85 18.26
CA GLN A 131 -6.82 -4.79 18.52
C GLN A 131 -5.44 -5.21 18.02
N ALA A 132 -4.77 -4.36 17.25
CA ALA A 132 -3.44 -4.64 16.75
C ALA A 132 -2.42 -4.68 17.89
N ASP A 133 -1.69 -5.78 18.07
CA ASP A 133 -0.73 -5.95 19.18
C ASP A 133 0.34 -4.83 19.24
N ALA A 134 0.71 -4.28 18.09
CA ALA A 134 1.71 -3.22 17.98
C ALA A 134 1.18 -1.80 18.30
N HIS A 135 -0.12 -1.61 18.59
CA HIS A 135 -0.69 -0.28 18.81
C HIS A 135 -0.02 0.46 19.98
N ASN A 136 0.42 -0.26 21.01
CA ASN A 136 1.13 0.30 22.17
C ASN A 136 2.62 0.55 21.93
N LEU A 137 3.22 -0.09 20.91
CA LEU A 137 4.64 0.02 20.60
C LEU A 137 4.90 1.07 19.53
N VAL A 138 4.01 1.18 18.53
CA VAL A 138 4.08 2.20 17.47
C VAL A 138 2.66 2.66 17.10
N PRO A 139 2.10 3.65 17.82
CA PRO A 139 0.70 4.08 17.65
C PRO A 139 0.43 4.82 16.33
N GLY A 140 1.47 5.10 15.54
CA GLY A 140 1.38 5.85 14.29
C GLY A 140 1.66 5.01 13.04
N SER A 141 0.80 5.16 12.04
CA SER A 141 1.00 4.65 10.69
C SER A 141 1.18 5.81 9.68
N HIS A 142 1.71 5.50 8.50
CA HIS A 142 1.85 6.48 7.43
C HIS A 142 0.49 6.73 6.77
N ARG A 143 0.24 7.99 6.39
CA ARG A 143 -0.94 8.39 5.63
C ARG A 143 -0.52 9.06 4.33
N GLY A 144 -1.27 8.82 3.26
CA GLY A 144 -1.04 9.44 1.96
C GLY A 144 -1.58 10.87 1.84
N ASP A 145 -2.51 11.28 2.71
CA ASP A 145 -3.26 12.54 2.62
C ASP A 145 -2.59 13.73 3.35
N THR A 146 -1.44 13.52 3.99
CA THR A 146 -0.73 14.56 4.77
C THR A 146 0.61 14.98 4.16
N GLY A 147 0.85 14.68 2.88
CA GLY A 147 2.06 15.13 2.20
C GLY A 147 2.12 16.66 2.14
N THR A 148 3.27 17.25 2.46
CA THR A 148 3.51 18.69 2.29
C THR A 148 4.71 18.90 1.38
N PHE A 149 4.52 19.72 0.35
CA PHE A 149 5.60 20.20 -0.50
C PHE A 149 5.84 21.68 -0.21
N LEU A 150 7.10 22.04 0.04
CA LEU A 150 7.51 23.42 0.29
C LEU A 150 8.59 23.79 -0.73
N MET A 151 8.32 24.84 -1.49
CA MET A 151 9.24 25.37 -2.49
C MET A 151 9.51 26.85 -2.22
N ARG A 152 10.78 27.23 -2.30
CA ARG A 152 11.21 28.63 -2.34
C ARG A 152 11.74 28.92 -3.73
N SER A 153 11.01 29.73 -4.49
CA SER A 153 11.36 30.10 -5.86
C SER A 153 11.02 31.57 -6.11
N VAL A 154 11.71 32.17 -7.07
CA VAL A 154 11.33 33.48 -7.64
C VAL A 154 10.19 33.34 -8.66
N HIS A 155 9.95 32.12 -9.14
CA HIS A 155 8.88 31.83 -10.08
C HIS A 155 7.56 31.65 -9.32
N PRO A 156 6.47 32.31 -9.76
CA PRO A 156 5.15 32.08 -9.21
C PRO A 156 4.66 30.66 -9.50
N VAL A 157 3.77 30.16 -8.64
CA VAL A 157 3.08 28.87 -8.82
C VAL A 157 1.64 29.06 -9.27
N ALA A 158 1.11 28.12 -10.04
CA ALA A 158 -0.23 28.18 -10.62
C ALA A 158 -1.35 27.67 -9.68
N GLY A 159 -1.02 27.19 -8.47
CA GLY A 159 -1.99 26.72 -7.50
C GLY A 159 -1.37 26.16 -6.23
N ASP A 160 -2.24 25.83 -5.27
CA ASP A 160 -1.87 25.36 -3.92
C ASP A 160 -2.08 23.84 -3.72
N VAL A 161 -2.62 23.15 -4.73
CA VAL A 161 -2.79 21.69 -4.74
C VAL A 161 -1.74 21.10 -5.66
N ILE A 162 -0.94 20.18 -5.12
CA ILE A 162 0.17 19.54 -5.82
C ILE A 162 0.09 18.03 -5.61
N ASP A 163 0.34 17.29 -6.68
CA ASP A 163 0.54 15.85 -6.64
C ASP A 163 2.04 15.52 -6.61
N LEU A 164 2.42 14.38 -6.05
CA LEU A 164 3.83 13.95 -6.02
C LEU A 164 4.43 13.85 -7.44
N HIS A 165 3.62 13.48 -8.44
CA HIS A 165 4.05 13.39 -9.83
C HIS A 165 4.44 14.75 -10.43
N ASP A 166 3.96 15.87 -9.86
CA ASP A 166 4.25 17.23 -10.33
C ASP A 166 5.65 17.71 -9.94
N VAL A 167 6.26 17.10 -8.91
CA VAL A 167 7.56 17.53 -8.38
C VAL A 167 8.67 17.41 -9.42
N THR A 168 8.70 16.30 -10.16
CA THR A 168 9.74 16.06 -11.17
C THR A 168 9.67 17.07 -12.33
N PRO A 169 8.54 17.24 -13.05
CA PRO A 169 8.46 18.23 -14.13
C PRO A 169 8.70 19.66 -13.62
N THR A 170 8.24 20.01 -12.41
CA THR A 170 8.53 21.32 -11.79
C THR A 170 10.03 21.56 -11.63
N LEU A 171 10.77 20.58 -11.08
CA LEU A 171 12.21 20.72 -10.89
C LEU A 171 12.96 20.83 -12.22
N LEU A 172 12.58 20.05 -13.23
CA LEU A 172 13.26 20.09 -14.52
C LEU A 172 13.03 21.43 -15.24
N GLU A 173 11.82 22.00 -15.16
CA GLU A 173 11.55 23.34 -15.68
C GLU A 173 12.34 24.42 -14.92
N LEU A 174 12.41 24.36 -13.58
CA LEU A 174 13.19 25.31 -12.79
C LEU A 174 14.68 25.33 -13.14
N PHE A 175 15.24 24.19 -13.55
CA PHE A 175 16.64 24.07 -13.92
C PHE A 175 16.88 24.18 -15.43
N ASP A 176 15.87 24.56 -16.23
CA ASP A 176 15.90 24.61 -17.70
C ASP A 176 16.47 23.30 -18.31
N VAL A 177 16.13 22.15 -17.72
CA VAL A 177 16.56 20.83 -18.21
C VAL A 177 15.52 20.32 -19.20
N PRO A 178 15.86 20.15 -20.49
CA PRO A 178 14.92 19.60 -21.46
C PRO A 178 14.63 18.14 -21.11
N HIS A 179 13.35 17.77 -21.16
CA HIS A 179 12.93 16.41 -20.85
C HIS A 179 12.15 15.79 -22.02
N PRO A 180 12.69 14.74 -22.66
CA PRO A 180 12.14 14.17 -23.89
C PRO A 180 10.96 13.22 -23.66
N ARG A 181 10.59 12.95 -22.40
CA ARG A 181 9.49 12.05 -22.03
C ARG A 181 8.33 12.81 -21.42
N GLN A 182 7.13 12.28 -21.60
CA GLN A 182 5.96 12.72 -20.86
C GLN A 182 6.02 12.17 -19.42
N TYR A 183 5.65 13.03 -18.47
CA TYR A 183 5.45 12.68 -17.07
C TYR A 183 3.95 12.70 -16.79
N ASP A 184 3.49 11.91 -15.84
CA ASP A 184 2.07 11.86 -15.46
C ASP A 184 1.62 13.18 -14.82
N GLY A 185 2.51 13.80 -14.04
CA GLY A 185 2.32 15.13 -13.46
C GLY A 185 2.72 16.28 -14.38
N ARG A 186 2.46 17.50 -13.93
CA ARG A 186 2.76 18.74 -14.65
C ARG A 186 3.54 19.69 -13.74
N SER A 187 4.30 20.59 -14.36
CA SER A 187 4.97 21.63 -13.58
C SER A 187 3.93 22.51 -12.88
N VAL A 188 4.19 22.85 -11.62
CA VAL A 188 3.35 23.78 -10.85
C VAL A 188 3.72 25.24 -11.07
N LEU A 189 4.75 25.54 -11.86
CA LEU A 189 5.11 26.92 -12.17
C LEU A 189 4.01 27.56 -13.01
N ALA A 190 3.71 28.83 -12.75
CA ALA A 190 2.82 29.58 -13.62
C ALA A 190 3.51 29.87 -14.96
N GLU A 191 2.73 29.88 -16.05
CA GLU A 191 3.25 30.21 -17.37
C GLU A 191 4.00 31.55 -17.34
N ARG A 192 5.18 31.59 -17.97
CA ARG A 192 5.93 32.82 -18.12
C ARG A 192 5.11 33.75 -19.02
N VAL A 193 4.52 34.80 -18.45
CA VAL A 193 3.98 35.91 -19.23
C VAL A 193 5.17 36.61 -19.87
N GLY A 194 5.27 36.49 -21.19
CA GLY A 194 6.34 37.09 -22.01
C GLY A 194 6.31 38.61 -22.03
#